data_AF-A0A136L5N2-F1
#
_entry.id   AF-A0A136L5N2-F1
#
_cell.length_a   1.000
_cell.length_b   1.000
_cell.length_c   1.000
_cell.angle_alpha   90.00
_cell.angle_beta   90.00
_cell.angle_gamma   90.00
#
_symmetry.space_group_name_H-M   'P 1'
#
loop_
_entity.id
_entity.type
_entity.pdbx_description
1 polymer ?
#
loop_
_entity_poly.entity_id
_entity_poly.type
_entity_poly.pdbx_seq_one_letter_code
_entity_poly.pdbx_strand_id
1 'polypeptide(L)'
;MNYNFKKTSQPLLFGLSMLAGIGLILMISVLFVGAFVTEPQGNLLLFLFLGGLGFLILGIVGWVAVVQPFKHFDDINQPLDDGHGHSTEHAIAPSEDHAVAAADSHAAHH
;
A
#
# COMPACT_ATOMS: atom_id res chain seq x y z
N MET A 1 -33.02 -0.98 -6.58
CA MET A 1 -31.57 -0.91 -6.28
C MET A 1 -30.89 -2.10 -6.95
N ASN A 2 -30.11 -1.86 -8.00
CA ASN A 2 -29.34 -2.91 -8.66
C ASN A 2 -27.93 -2.86 -8.06
N TYR A 3 -27.60 -3.83 -7.21
CA TYR A 3 -26.26 -3.92 -6.64
C TYR A 3 -25.31 -4.49 -7.69
N ASN A 4 -24.53 -3.61 -8.32
CA ASN A 4 -23.45 -3.99 -9.21
C ASN A 4 -22.26 -4.47 -8.36
N PHE A 5 -22.29 -5.72 -7.91
CA PHE A 5 -21.11 -6.36 -7.36
C PHE A 5 -20.10 -6.51 -8.50
N LYS A 6 -19.11 -5.60 -8.57
CA LYS A 6 -17.97 -5.76 -9.47
C LYS A 6 -17.28 -7.08 -9.09
N LYS A 7 -17.50 -8.13 -9.88
CA LYS A 7 -16.74 -9.38 -9.79
C LYS A 7 -15.30 -9.06 -10.18
N THR A 8 -14.48 -8.74 -9.19
CA THR A 8 -13.03 -8.71 -9.36
C THR A 8 -12.54 -10.17 -9.30
N SER A 9 -12.67 -10.87 -10.43
CA SER A 9 -11.95 -12.12 -10.66
C SER A 9 -10.53 -11.77 -11.07
N GLN A 10 -9.69 -11.38 -10.11
CA GLN A 10 -8.25 -11.16 -10.31
C GLN A 10 -7.48 -12.39 -9.79
N PRO A 11 -7.42 -13.48 -10.58
CA PRO A 11 -6.81 -14.75 -10.15
C PRO A 11 -5.34 -14.59 -9.78
N LEU A 12 -4.64 -13.62 -10.38
CA LEU A 12 -3.26 -13.31 -10.05
C LEU A 12 -3.11 -12.78 -8.62
N LEU A 13 -3.92 -11.78 -8.22
CA LEU A 13 -3.88 -11.24 -6.86
C LEU A 13 -4.30 -12.29 -5.83
N PHE A 14 -5.28 -13.12 -6.17
CA PHE A 14 -5.69 -14.26 -5.33
C PHE A 14 -4.56 -15.29 -5.19
N GLY A 15 -3.84 -15.60 -6.26
CA GLY A 15 -2.68 -16.49 -6.22
C GLY A 15 -1.54 -15.94 -5.34
N LEU A 16 -1.25 -14.64 -5.46
CA LEU A 16 -0.24 -13.96 -4.66
C LEU A 16 -0.61 -13.93 -3.16
N SER A 17 -1.89 -13.70 -2.84
CA SER A 17 -2.37 -13.72 -1.46
C SER A 17 -2.37 -15.13 -0.87
N MET A 18 -2.72 -16.15 -1.66
CA MET A 18 -2.60 -17.56 -1.25
C MET A 18 -1.15 -17.94 -1.00
N LEU A 19 -0.21 -17.54 -1.87
CA LEU A 19 1.22 -17.80 -1.69
C LEU A 19 1.76 -17.16 -0.40
N ALA A 20 1.42 -15.89 -0.17
CA ALA A 20 1.78 -15.19 1.06
C ALA A 20 1.17 -15.86 2.31
N GLY A 21 -0.10 -16.24 2.24
CA GLY A 21 -0.83 -16.90 3.33
C GLY A 21 -0.24 -18.26 3.69
N ILE A 22 0.11 -19.09 2.69
CA ILE A 22 0.76 -20.39 2.91
C ILE A 22 2.13 -20.20 3.56
N GLY A 23 2.91 -19.21 3.12
CA GLY A 23 4.20 -18.88 3.74
C GLY A 23 4.05 -18.54 5.22
N LEU A 24 3.07 -17.70 5.56
CA LEU A 24 2.76 -17.32 6.94
C LEU A 24 2.32 -18.53 7.79
N ILE A 25 1.41 -19.36 7.28
CA ILE A 25 0.92 -20.56 7.98
C ILE A 25 2.07 -21.52 8.25
N LEU A 26 2.96 -21.73 7.27
CA LEU A 26 4.14 -22.58 7.43
C LEU A 26 5.06 -22.05 8.53
N MET A 27 5.36 -20.75 8.55
CA MET A 27 6.18 -20.13 9.60
C MET A 27 5.58 -20.33 10.99
N ILE A 28 4.28 -20.05 11.15
CA ILE A 28 3.57 -20.23 12.44
C ILE A 28 3.60 -21.70 12.86
N SER A 29 3.36 -22.63 11.94
CA SER A 29 3.38 -24.07 12.22
C SER A 29 4.76 -24.54 12.68
N VAL A 30 5.84 -24.03 12.04
CA VAL A 30 7.22 -24.36 12.42
C VAL A 30 7.56 -23.80 13.81
N LEU A 31 7.17 -22.56 14.10
CA LEU A 31 7.37 -21.97 15.43
C LEU A 31 6.60 -22.73 16.51
N PHE A 32 5.36 -23.14 16.20
CA PHE A 32 4.57 -23.96 17.09
C PHE A 32 5.25 -25.29 17.41
N VAL A 33 5.67 -26.06 16.39
CA VAL A 33 6.38 -27.33 16.59
C VAL A 33 7.71 -27.10 17.31
N GLY A 34 8.48 -26.09 16.91
CA GLY A 34 9.76 -25.74 17.51
C GLY A 34 9.69 -25.43 19.00
N ALA A 35 8.54 -24.97 19.50
CA ALA A 35 8.34 -24.71 20.92
C ALA A 35 8.25 -25.98 21.78
N PHE A 36 7.89 -27.14 21.20
CA PHE A 36 7.70 -28.40 21.93
C PHE A 36 8.80 -29.43 21.68
N VAL A 37 9.68 -29.19 20.73
CA VAL A 37 10.77 -30.11 20.40
C VAL A 37 11.86 -30.02 21.48
N THR A 38 12.17 -31.16 22.10
CA THR A 38 13.25 -31.28 23.10
C THR A 38 14.56 -31.78 22.52
N GLU A 39 14.53 -32.38 21.33
CA GLU A 39 15.68 -32.97 20.65
C GLU A 39 16.16 -32.10 19.49
N PRO A 40 17.48 -31.98 19.25
CA PRO A 40 17.99 -31.18 18.14
C PRO A 40 17.57 -31.76 16.78
N GLN A 41 16.69 -31.06 16.07
CA GLN A 41 16.21 -31.42 14.73
C GLN A 41 17.18 -31.02 13.59
N GLY A 42 18.41 -30.62 13.92
CA GLY A 42 19.34 -30.01 12.98
C GLY A 42 18.76 -28.74 12.32
N ASN A 43 19.14 -28.48 11.06
CA ASN A 43 18.73 -27.27 10.33
C ASN A 43 17.34 -27.38 9.67
N LEU A 44 16.59 -28.46 9.90
CA LEU A 44 15.31 -28.69 9.24
C LEU A 44 14.28 -27.58 9.54
N LEU A 45 14.04 -27.30 10.83
CA LEU A 45 13.09 -26.25 11.23
C LEU A 45 13.50 -24.88 10.71
N LEU A 46 14.81 -24.59 10.71
CA LEU A 46 15.33 -23.36 10.14
C LEU A 46 15.02 -23.25 8.65
N PHE A 47 15.27 -24.29 7.85
CA PHE A 47 14.97 -24.27 6.42
C PHE A 47 13.48 -24.21 6.12
N LEU A 48 12.62 -24.86 6.90
CA LEU A 48 11.17 -24.74 6.74
C LEU A 48 10.69 -23.31 7.05
N PHE A 49 11.22 -22.71 8.12
CA PHE A 49 10.91 -21.32 8.46
C PHE A 49 11.35 -20.35 7.35
N LEU A 50 12.58 -20.51 6.85
CA LEU A 50 13.11 -19.70 5.75
C LEU A 50 12.34 -19.92 4.44
N GLY A 51 11.86 -21.15 4.18
CA GLY A 51 10.99 -21.44 3.05
C GLY A 51 9.65 -20.69 3.15
N GLY A 52 9.03 -20.70 4.34
CA GLY A 52 7.81 -19.92 4.60
C GLY A 52 8.02 -18.42 4.45
N LEU A 53 9.14 -17.90 4.97
CA LEU A 53 9.55 -16.50 4.80
C LEU A 53 9.75 -16.15 3.32
N GLY A 54 10.38 -17.04 2.55
CA GLY A 54 10.55 -16.89 1.10
C GLY A 54 9.22 -16.75 0.37
N PHE A 55 8.23 -17.61 0.66
CA PHE A 55 6.89 -17.50 0.07
C PHE A 55 6.17 -16.21 0.47
N LEU A 56 6.30 -15.78 1.72
CA LEU A 56 5.73 -14.51 2.19
C LEU A 56 6.34 -13.32 1.43
N ILE A 57 7.67 -13.27 1.33
CA ILE A 57 8.38 -12.21 0.61
C ILE A 57 7.98 -12.21 -0.87
N LEU A 58 7.94 -13.36 -1.53
CA LEU A 58 7.53 -13.47 -2.93
C LEU A 58 6.09 -13.00 -3.15
N GLY A 59 5.17 -13.34 -2.26
CA GLY A 59 3.79 -12.87 -2.32
C GLY A 59 3.68 -11.35 -2.18
N ILE A 60 4.40 -10.77 -1.22
CA ILE A 60 4.41 -9.31 -0.99
C ILE A 60 5.08 -8.57 -2.16
N VAL A 61 6.28 -8.99 -2.57
CA VAL A 61 7.01 -8.36 -3.68
C VAL A 61 6.22 -8.49 -4.98
N GLY A 62 5.64 -9.65 -5.25
CA GLY A 62 4.77 -9.85 -6.40
C GLY A 62 3.54 -8.94 -6.37
N TRP A 63 2.91 -8.78 -5.20
CA TRP A 63 1.80 -7.85 -5.02
C TRP A 63 2.21 -6.40 -5.27
N VAL A 64 3.33 -5.94 -4.70
CA VAL A 64 3.86 -4.58 -4.92
C VAL A 64 4.17 -4.35 -6.40
N ALA A 65 4.75 -5.34 -7.08
CA ALA A 65 5.08 -5.24 -8.50
C ALA A 65 3.84 -5.17 -9.42
N VAL A 66 2.74 -5.81 -9.04
CA VAL A 66 1.47 -5.81 -9.80
C VAL A 66 0.63 -4.59 -9.49
N VAL A 67 0.40 -4.28 -8.22
CA VAL A 67 -0.47 -3.18 -7.79
C VAL A 67 0.23 -1.84 -7.96
N GLN A 68 1.56 -1.80 -7.82
CA GLN A 68 2.39 -0.61 -7.93
C GLN A 68 1.74 0.58 -7.23
N PRO A 69 1.46 0.47 -5.91
CA PRO A 69 0.69 1.47 -5.18
C PRO A 69 1.35 2.86 -5.26
N PHE A 70 2.65 2.89 -5.57
CA PHE A 70 3.45 4.08 -5.70
C PHE A 70 3.32 4.88 -7.00
N LYS A 71 2.58 4.39 -7.99
CA LYS A 71 2.44 5.10 -9.27
C LYS A 71 1.56 6.35 -9.22
N HIS A 72 0.62 6.44 -8.27
CA HIS A 72 -0.38 7.51 -8.22
C HIS A 72 -0.33 8.34 -6.93
N PHE A 73 0.77 8.28 -6.16
CA PHE A 73 0.87 9.04 -4.91
C PHE A 73 0.90 10.57 -5.11
N ASP A 74 1.18 11.06 -6.32
CA ASP A 74 1.28 12.51 -6.63
C ASP A 74 -0.04 13.14 -7.10
N ASP A 75 -1.09 12.34 -7.32
CA ASP A 75 -2.38 12.83 -7.83
C ASP A 75 -3.34 13.25 -6.69
N ILE A 76 -2.82 13.53 -5.49
CA ILE A 76 -3.62 13.96 -4.33
C ILE A 76 -4.31 15.31 -4.54
N ASN A 77 -3.76 16.15 -5.43
CA ASN A 77 -4.31 17.46 -5.76
C ASN A 77 -5.34 17.41 -6.91
N GLN A 78 -5.53 16.26 -7.56
CA GLN A 78 -6.58 16.07 -8.54
C GLN A 78 -7.70 15.24 -7.89
N PRO A 79 -8.93 15.77 -7.80
CA PRO A 79 -10.05 14.95 -7.36
C PRO A 79 -10.25 13.80 -8.37
N LEU A 80 -10.26 12.56 -7.87
CA LEU A 80 -10.68 11.42 -8.68
C LEU A 80 -12.11 11.68 -9.19
N ASP A 81 -12.34 11.48 -10.48
CA ASP A 81 -13.68 11.48 -11.06
C ASP A 81 -14.54 10.44 -10.31
N ASP A 82 -15.50 10.92 -9.54
CA ASP A 82 -16.40 10.13 -8.70
C ASP A 82 -17.61 9.61 -9.49
N GLY A 83 -17.66 9.85 -10.81
CA GLY A 83 -18.78 9.47 -11.66
C GLY A 83 -20.04 10.28 -11.38
N HIS A 84 -19.92 11.40 -10.68
CA HIS A 84 -21.01 12.30 -10.33
C HIS A 84 -20.83 13.69 -10.94
N GLY A 85 -20.44 13.79 -12.21
CA GLY A 85 -20.67 14.98 -13.03
C GLY A 85 -20.30 16.31 -12.37
N HIS A 86 -19.21 16.37 -11.61
CA HIS A 86 -18.71 17.62 -11.07
C HIS A 86 -18.00 18.37 -12.19
N SER A 87 -18.75 19.19 -12.93
CA SER A 87 -18.17 20.21 -13.80
C SER A 87 -17.26 21.08 -12.96
N THR A 88 -15.96 21.02 -13.26
CA THR A 88 -14.93 21.93 -12.75
C THR A 88 -15.24 23.36 -13.17
N GLU A 89 -16.08 24.05 -12.41
CA GLU A 89 -16.31 25.50 -12.53
C GLU A 89 -16.08 26.24 -11.20
N HIS A 90 -15.24 25.67 -10.33
CA HIS A 90 -14.70 26.39 -9.18
C HIS A 90 -13.19 26.20 -9.14
N ALA A 91 -12.50 26.77 -10.14
CA ALA A 91 -11.16 27.25 -9.90
C ALA A 91 -11.27 28.26 -8.75
N ILE A 92 -10.79 27.89 -7.57
CA ILE A 92 -10.59 28.83 -6.48
C ILE A 92 -9.48 29.77 -6.97
N ALA A 93 -9.90 30.88 -7.58
CA ALA A 93 -9.00 32.01 -7.78
C ALA A 93 -8.62 32.51 -6.37
N PRO A 94 -7.32 32.77 -6.11
CA PRO A 94 -6.95 33.42 -4.86
C PRO A 94 -7.69 34.76 -4.81
N SER A 95 -8.53 34.98 -3.79
CA SER A 95 -9.17 36.28 -3.60
C SER A 95 -8.07 37.27 -3.22
N GLU A 96 -7.90 38.31 -4.02
CA GLU A 96 -6.93 39.40 -3.77
C GLU A 96 -7.16 40.12 -2.43
N ASP A 97 -8.31 39.89 -1.78
CA ASP A 97 -8.72 40.44 -0.47
C ASP A 97 -7.87 40.00 0.73
N HIS A 98 -6.93 39.05 0.55
CA HIS A 98 -6.00 38.62 1.60
C HIS A 98 -4.52 38.73 1.22
N ALA A 99 -4.19 39.54 0.21
CA ALA A 99 -2.82 39.96 0.00
C ALA A 99 -2.39 40.89 1.15
N VAL A 100 -1.77 40.32 2.19
CA VAL A 100 -0.93 41.11 3.10
C VAL A 100 0.16 41.74 2.25
N ALA A 101 0.05 43.05 2.05
CA ALA A 101 1.09 43.85 1.44
C ALA A 101 2.41 43.51 2.16
N ALA A 102 3.40 43.04 1.39
CA ALA A 102 4.75 42.90 1.90
C ALA A 102 5.14 44.27 2.47
N ALA A 103 5.37 44.33 3.77
CA ALA A 103 5.82 45.53 4.43
C ALA A 103 7.09 46.01 3.72
N ASP A 104 6.95 47.15 3.05
CA ASP A 104 8.01 47.87 2.37
C ASP A 104 9.06 48.21 3.43
N SER A 105 10.12 47.42 3.52
CA SER A 105 11.28 47.72 4.38
C SER A 105 12.21 48.69 3.67
N HIS A 106 11.66 49.84 3.28
CA HIS A 106 12.44 51.03 2.98
C HIS A 106 12.50 51.92 4.24
N ALA A 107 13.28 51.46 5.22
CA ALA A 107 13.84 52.36 6.23
C ALA A 107 15.17 52.89 5.68
N ALA A 108 15.15 54.18 5.36
CA ALA A 108 16.29 54.99 4.99
C ALA A 108 17.44 54.87 6.02
N HIS A 109 18.68 54.86 5.52
CA HIS A 109 19.79 55.44 6.26
C HIS A 109 20.74 56.14 5.28
N HIS A 110 20.76 57.47 5.40
CA HIS A 110 21.91 58.32 5.10
C HIS A 110 23.09 57.93 5.99
#